data_AF-A0A8H5KJB1-F1
#
_entry.id   AF-A0A8H5KJB1-F1
#
_cell.length_a   1.000
_cell.length_b   1.000
_cell.length_c   1.000
_cell.angle_alpha   90.00
_cell.angle_beta   90.00
_cell.angle_gamma   90.00
#
_symmetry.space_group_name_H-M   'P 1'
#
loop_
_entity.id
_entity.type
_entity.pdbx_description
1 polymer ?
#
loop_
_entity_poly.entity_id
_entity_poly.type
_entity_poly.pdbx_seq_one_letter_code
_entity_poly.pdbx_strand_id
1 'polypeptide(L)' 'MLARPNRRPLAAYDFILKEFTMEVVIIGSGIIGIKSALALVEAGYSVTIVARDLPGDDSSQQWASPW' A
#
# COMPACT_ATOMS: atom_id res chain seq x y z
N MET A 1 -42.03 -14.57 -17.53
CA MET A 1 -41.58 -13.80 -16.35
C MET A 1 -40.34 -14.50 -15.81
N LEU A 2 -39.17 -13.89 -16.01
CA LEU A 2 -37.85 -14.52 -15.98
C LEU A 2 -37.52 -15.15 -14.62
N ALA A 3 -36.97 -16.38 -14.64
CA ALA A 3 -36.45 -17.04 -13.45
C ALA A 3 -35.39 -16.15 -12.78
N ARG A 4 -35.57 -15.85 -11.49
CA ARG A 4 -34.59 -15.08 -10.72
C ARG A 4 -33.27 -15.86 -10.68
N PRO A 5 -32.14 -15.27 -11.10
CA PRO A 5 -30.87 -15.98 -11.05
C PRO A 5 -30.51 -16.33 -9.60
N ASN A 6 -30.04 -17.56 -9.44
CA ASN A 6 -29.63 -18.19 -8.19
C ASN A 6 -28.61 -17.29 -7.44
N ARG A 7 -29.02 -16.65 -6.33
CA ARG A 7 -28.12 -15.86 -5.48
C ARG A 7 -27.20 -16.79 -4.69
N ARG A 8 -26.12 -17.26 -5.32
CA ARG A 8 -24.96 -17.72 -4.55
C ARG A 8 -24.43 -16.55 -3.71
N PRO A 9 -23.91 -16.77 -2.49
CA PRO A 9 -23.39 -15.67 -1.68
C PRO A 9 -22.20 -15.02 -2.40
N LEU A 10 -22.34 -13.73 -2.73
CA LEU A 10 -21.33 -12.91 -3.41
C LEU A 10 -19.97 -12.96 -2.68
N ALA A 11 -20.00 -13.09 -1.35
CA ALA A 11 -18.84 -13.23 -0.48
C ALA A 11 -17.90 -14.40 -0.83
N ALA A 12 -18.41 -15.48 -1.42
CA ALA A 12 -17.57 -16.60 -1.84
C ALA A 12 -16.69 -16.24 -3.05
N TYR A 13 -17.16 -15.36 -3.93
CA TYR A 13 -16.38 -14.85 -5.06
C TYR A 13 -15.37 -13.80 -4.60
N ASP A 14 -15.74 -12.94 -3.65
CA ASP A 14 -14.84 -11.95 -3.05
C ASP A 14 -13.61 -12.62 -2.41
N PHE A 15 -13.79 -13.80 -1.81
CA PHE A 15 -12.70 -14.58 -1.24
C PHE A 15 -11.75 -15.16 -2.30
N ILE A 16 -12.29 -15.64 -3.42
CA ILE A 16 -11.51 -16.27 -4.50
C ILE A 16 -10.80 -15.20 -5.36
N LEU A 17 -11.37 -13.99 -5.45
CA LEU A 17 -10.79 -12.85 -6.18
C LEU A 17 -9.86 -11.98 -5.33
N LYS A 18 -9.51 -12.41 -4.11
CA LYS A 18 -8.56 -11.67 -3.29
C LYS A 18 -7.18 -11.72 -3.96
N GLU A 19 -6.86 -10.67 -4.71
CA GLU A 19 -5.56 -10.45 -5.31
C GLU A 19 -4.48 -10.53 -4.23
N PHE A 20 -3.46 -11.37 -4.46
CA PHE A 20 -2.36 -11.53 -3.53
C PHE A 20 -1.37 -10.39 -3.78
N THR A 21 -1.59 -9.27 -3.10
CA THR A 21 -0.68 -8.12 -3.16
C THR A 21 0.63 -8.48 -2.50
N MET A 22 1.73 -8.38 -3.24
CA MET A 22 3.05 -8.60 -2.69
C MET A 22 3.39 -7.45 -1.71
N GLU A 23 3.76 -7.81 -0.48
CA GLU A 23 4.09 -6.88 0.59
C GLU A 23 5.57 -6.48 0.53
N VAL A 24 5.84 -5.18 0.58
CA VAL A 24 7.20 -4.62 0.59
C VAL A 24 7.37 -3.71 1.80
N VAL A 25 8.44 -3.92 2.56
CA VAL A 25 8.84 -3.04 3.66
C VAL A 25 10.05 -2.23 3.24
N ILE A 26 9.96 -0.91 3.37
CA ILE A 26 11.06 0.03 3.12
C ILE A 26 11.52 0.60 4.46
N ILE A 27 12.82 0.52 4.71
CA ILE A 27 13.44 1.11 5.90
C ILE A 27 14.09 2.45 5.53
N GLY A 28 13.54 3.53 6.06
CA GLY A 28 13.96 4.91 5.81
C GLY A 28 13.00 5.69 4.90
N SER A 29 12.78 6.96 5.26
CA SER A 29 11.81 7.89 4.64
C SER A 29 12.47 9.06 3.90
N GLY A 30 13.78 8.97 3.63
CA GLY A 30 14.47 9.94 2.79
C GLY A 30 13.97 9.92 1.35
N ILE A 31 14.49 10.82 0.50
CA ILE A 31 14.01 10.99 -0.88
C ILE A 31 14.01 9.68 -1.69
N ILE A 32 15.03 8.84 -1.50
CA ILE A 32 15.13 7.54 -2.18
C ILE A 32 14.02 6.61 -1.69
N GLY A 33 13.83 6.48 -0.37
CA GLY A 33 12.84 5.59 0.23
C GLY A 33 11.42 5.92 -0.23
N ILE A 34 11.07 7.21 -0.26
CA ILE A 34 9.73 7.65 -0.72
C ILE A 34 9.57 7.50 -2.24
N LYS A 35 10.61 7.79 -3.02
CA LYS A 35 10.54 7.56 -4.48
C LYS A 35 10.39 6.07 -4.82
N SER A 36 11.09 5.19 -4.11
CA SER A 36 10.92 3.75 -4.24
C SER A 36 9.52 3.30 -3.82
N ALA A 37 8.99 3.83 -2.71
CA ALA A 37 7.64 3.53 -2.25
C ALA A 37 6.58 3.91 -3.31
N LEU A 38 6.71 5.10 -3.89
CA LEU A 38 5.81 5.56 -4.94
C LEU A 38 5.80 4.62 -6.14
N ALA A 39 6.98 4.28 -6.66
CA ALA A 39 7.11 3.38 -7.82
C ALA A 39 6.53 1.98 -7.54
N LEU A 40 6.70 1.47 -6.33
CA LEU A 40 6.16 0.16 -5.92
C LEU A 40 4.64 0.20 -5.77
N VAL A 41 4.08 1.25 -5.17
CA VAL A 41 2.62 1.41 -5.08
C VAL A 41 2.00 1.56 -6.46
N GLU A 42 2.61 2.33 -7.36
CA GLU A 42 2.18 2.46 -8.76
C GLU A 42 2.22 1.13 -9.52
N ALA A 43 3.15 0.24 -9.15
CA ALA A 43 3.25 -1.11 -9.69
C ALA A 43 2.31 -2.13 -8.99
N GLY A 44 1.47 -1.70 -8.06
CA GLY A 44 0.44 -2.53 -7.42
C GLY A 44 0.90 -3.29 -6.16
N TYR A 45 2.06 -2.94 -5.59
CA TYR A 45 2.54 -3.54 -4.34
C TYR A 45 1.91 -2.86 -3.13
N SER A 46 1.71 -3.64 -2.07
CA SER A 46 1.39 -3.10 -0.74
C SER A 46 2.71 -2.70 -0.06
N VAL A 47 2.87 -1.42 0.26
CA VAL A 47 4.15 -0.88 0.78
C VAL A 47 3.96 -0.32 2.17
N THR A 48 4.83 -0.75 3.09
CA THR A 48 4.97 -0.16 4.43
C THR A 48 6.33 0.52 4.56
N ILE A 49 6.34 1.79 4.97
CA ILE A 49 7.57 2.53 5.26
C ILE A 49 7.78 2.58 6.77
N VAL A 50 8.97 2.22 7.22
CA VAL A 50 9.39 2.35 8.62
C VAL A 50 10.58 3.30 8.67
N ALA A 51 10.44 4.39 9.40
CA ALA A 51 11.50 5.37 9.60
C ALA A 51 11.44 5.94 11.01
N ARG A 52 12.56 6.52 11.47
CA ARG A 52 12.60 7.26 12.74
C ARG A 52 11.79 8.55 12.68
N ASP A 53 11.87 9.23 11.54
CA ASP A 53 11.25 10.52 11.27
C ASP A 53 10.50 10.38 9.94
N LEU A 54 9.19 10.59 9.88
CA LEU A 54 8.41 10.57 8.65
C LEU A 54 8.13 12.00 8.15
N PRO A 55 8.01 12.22 6.84
CA PRO A 55 7.48 13.49 6.34
C PRO A 55 6.07 13.73 6.89
N GLY A 56 5.87 14.90 7.48
CA GLY A 56 4.63 15.25 8.17
C GLY A 56 4.66 15.03 9.68
N ASP A 57 5.73 14.45 10.23
CA ASP A 57 5.92 14.45 11.69
C ASP A 57 6.22 15.86 12.19
N ASP A 58 5.32 16.43 12.97
CA ASP A 58 5.46 17.78 13.54
C ASP A 58 6.67 17.91 14.49
N SER A 59 7.16 16.78 15.02
CA SER A 59 8.28 16.73 15.96
C SER A 59 9.66 16.80 15.32
N SER A 60 9.79 16.55 14.01
CA SER A 60 11.12 16.55 13.36
C SER A 60 11.08 16.77 11.85
N GLN A 61 12.06 17.53 11.36
CA GLN A 61 12.31 17.70 9.92
C GLN A 61 13.56 16.94 9.46
N GLN A 62 14.09 16.03 10.30
CA GLN A 62 15.32 15.28 9.99
C GLN A 62 15.15 14.20 8.91
N TRP A 63 13.92 13.95 8.49
CA TRP A 63 13.62 13.14 7.30
C TRP A 63 14.07 13.83 6.01
N ALA A 64 14.11 15.17 6.00
CA ALA A 64 14.64 15.96 4.90
C ALA A 64 16.16 16.05 5.03
N SER A 65 16.87 15.81 3.93
CA SER A 65 18.29 16.11 3.86
C SER A 65 18.52 17.60 4.17
N PRO A 66 19.51 17.96 5.00
CA PRO A 66 19.89 19.36 5.20
C PRO A 66 20.60 19.97 3.97
N TRP A 67 20.94 19.13 3.00
CA TRP A 67 21.54 19.48 1.71
C TRP A 67 20.53 19.36 0.58
#